data_AF-A0AAU2C6A4-F1
#
_entry.id   AF-A0AAU2C6A4-F1
#
_cell.length_a   1.000
_cell.length_b   1.000
_cell.length_c   1.000
_cell.angle_alpha   90.00
_cell.angle_beta   90.00
_cell.angle_gamma   90.00
#
_symmetry.space_group_name_H-M   'P 1'
#
loop_
_entity.id
_entity.type
_entity.pdbx_description
1 polymer ?
#
loop_
_entity_poly.entity_id
_entity_poly.type
_entity_poly.pdbx_seq_one_letter_code
_entity_poly.pdbx_strand_id
1 'polypeptide(L)'
;MSYLTGTPAGTASAGTTDVRTGFGVPGIAHPLLAPTEWRELARSGRRLHWVLLDVADGPGVRPDPRCLEAAGRLRNAGVRVLGRLDTRYGARPFAEVISDAQRHLDWYQVDGFLLDRCPAGRAELPGLRRTVGALRTLGDAPHIVLGHGTHPYPGYVEHGDQVITFSGPWSDYRWSQVAEWTAEHPPERFCHLVHGVPRGHLDEALRIARWQGAATIWFTDGTDRGGLVDPWEAMPGYWDELVSRIGTGVSE
;
A
#
# COMPACT_ATOMS: atom_id res chain seq x y z
N MET A 1 -23.76 -53.38 16.49
CA MET A 1 -22.58 -52.57 16.89
C MET A 1 -21.46 -52.86 15.91
N SER A 2 -21.50 -52.20 14.75
CA SER A 2 -20.41 -52.14 13.76
C SER A 2 -20.55 -50.81 13.04
N TYR A 3 -19.41 -50.14 12.95
CA TYR A 3 -19.13 -48.79 12.50
C TYR A 3 -19.02 -48.76 10.98
N LEU A 4 -19.77 -47.87 10.32
CA LEU A 4 -19.41 -47.36 8.99
C LEU A 4 -19.72 -45.86 8.95
N THR A 5 -18.64 -45.10 9.11
CA THR A 5 -18.55 -43.66 8.96
C THR A 5 -18.69 -43.32 7.49
N GLY A 6 -19.79 -42.69 7.09
CA GLY A 6 -19.92 -42.05 5.78
C GLY A 6 -19.45 -40.60 5.88
N THR A 7 -18.27 -40.30 5.34
CA THR A 7 -17.79 -38.93 5.17
C THR A 7 -18.61 -38.24 4.09
N PRO A 8 -19.28 -37.09 4.33
CA PRO A 8 -19.75 -36.29 3.22
C PRO A 8 -18.53 -35.59 2.61
N ALA A 9 -18.25 -35.91 1.35
CA ALA A 9 -17.35 -35.14 0.52
C ALA A 9 -17.92 -33.71 0.40
N GLY A 10 -17.42 -32.81 1.23
CA GLY A 10 -17.59 -31.38 1.03
C GLY A 10 -16.86 -31.02 -0.25
N THR A 11 -17.63 -30.83 -1.32
CA THR A 11 -17.17 -30.19 -2.55
C THR A 11 -16.49 -28.88 -2.20
N ALA A 12 -15.16 -28.87 -2.26
CA ALA A 12 -14.39 -27.65 -2.34
C ALA A 12 -14.86 -26.94 -3.62
N SER A 13 -15.75 -25.96 -3.46
CA SER A 13 -15.95 -24.97 -4.50
C SER A 13 -14.61 -24.28 -4.67
N ALA A 14 -13.92 -24.57 -5.77
CA ALA A 14 -12.87 -23.72 -6.30
C ALA A 14 -13.53 -22.37 -6.64
N GLY A 15 -13.71 -21.55 -5.61
CA GLY A 15 -14.03 -20.15 -5.76
C GLY A 15 -12.74 -19.47 -6.18
N THR A 16 -12.52 -19.36 -7.49
CA THR A 16 -11.72 -18.27 -8.04
C THR A 16 -12.46 -16.98 -7.69
N THR A 17 -12.33 -16.52 -6.45
CA THR A 17 -12.46 -15.09 -6.16
C THR A 17 -11.33 -14.45 -6.93
N ASP A 18 -11.66 -13.92 -8.10
CA ASP A 18 -10.75 -13.17 -8.96
C ASP A 18 -10.04 -12.13 -8.09
N VAL A 19 -8.78 -12.40 -7.76
CA VAL A 19 -7.96 -11.54 -6.91
C VAL A 19 -7.82 -10.24 -7.67
N ARG A 20 -8.59 -9.23 -7.24
CA ARG A 20 -8.62 -7.96 -7.96
C ARG A 20 -7.38 -7.19 -7.60
N THR A 21 -6.40 -7.23 -8.51
CA THR A 21 -5.25 -6.32 -8.41
C THR A 21 -5.74 -4.87 -8.37
N GLY A 22 -5.13 -4.05 -7.53
CA GLY A 22 -5.39 -2.63 -7.43
C GLY A 22 -4.13 -1.84 -7.16
N PHE A 23 -4.27 -0.53 -7.00
CA PHE A 23 -3.15 0.38 -6.85
C PHE A 23 -3.04 0.95 -5.45
N GLY A 24 -1.82 0.95 -4.91
CA GLY A 24 -1.47 1.69 -3.72
C GLY A 24 -0.48 2.79 -4.10
N VAL A 25 -0.92 4.05 -4.13
CA VAL A 25 -0.10 5.16 -4.66
C VAL A 25 0.82 5.67 -3.54
N PRO A 26 2.14 5.39 -3.59
CA PRO A 26 3.05 5.64 -2.46
C PRO A 26 3.49 7.10 -2.33
N GLY A 27 3.31 7.89 -3.38
CA GLY A 27 3.63 9.30 -3.41
C GLY A 27 3.27 9.87 -4.79
N ILE A 28 2.90 11.13 -4.82
CA ILE A 28 2.84 12.01 -6.00
C ILE A 28 3.30 13.38 -5.50
N ALA A 29 3.97 14.15 -6.35
CA ALA A 29 4.39 15.50 -6.01
C ALA A 29 3.23 16.34 -5.48
N HIS A 30 3.57 17.32 -4.66
CA HIS A 30 2.60 18.18 -3.99
C HIS A 30 1.49 18.67 -4.95
N PRO A 31 0.19 18.73 -4.56
CA PRO A 31 -0.90 19.08 -5.49
C PRO A 31 -0.76 20.44 -6.19
N LEU A 32 0.04 21.35 -5.62
CA LEU A 32 0.41 22.61 -6.28
C LEU A 32 1.29 22.41 -7.53
N LEU A 33 2.19 21.42 -7.50
CA LEU A 33 3.14 21.11 -8.56
C LEU A 33 2.55 20.11 -9.57
N ALA A 34 1.69 19.19 -9.10
CA ALA A 34 1.12 18.10 -9.90
C ALA A 34 -0.43 18.10 -9.93
N PRO A 35 -1.11 19.22 -10.24
CA PRO A 35 -2.57 19.30 -10.15
C PRO A 35 -3.29 18.41 -11.17
N THR A 36 -2.63 17.93 -12.22
CA THR A 36 -3.22 17.04 -13.21
C THR A 36 -3.22 15.61 -12.73
N GLU A 37 -2.13 15.20 -12.10
CA GLU A 37 -1.88 13.90 -11.53
C GLU A 37 -2.91 13.59 -10.43
N TRP A 38 -3.11 14.52 -9.49
CA TRP A 38 -4.14 14.38 -8.45
C TRP A 38 -5.56 14.30 -9.02
N ARG A 39 -5.85 14.93 -10.16
CA ARG A 39 -7.15 14.79 -10.85
C ARG A 39 -7.29 13.42 -11.50
N GLU A 40 -6.23 12.87 -12.08
CA GLU A 40 -6.25 11.53 -12.67
C GLU A 40 -6.41 10.43 -11.62
N LEU A 41 -5.81 10.60 -10.43
CA LEU A 41 -6.06 9.70 -9.30
C LEU A 41 -7.54 9.68 -8.92
N ALA A 42 -8.18 10.83 -8.80
CA ALA A 42 -9.61 10.91 -8.50
C ALA A 42 -10.48 10.26 -9.60
N ARG A 43 -10.05 10.28 -10.87
CA ARG A 43 -10.76 9.62 -11.98
C ARG A 43 -10.62 8.11 -11.98
N SER A 44 -9.49 7.60 -11.51
CA SER A 44 -9.20 6.16 -11.45
C SER A 44 -10.07 5.43 -10.41
N GLY A 45 -10.59 6.17 -9.42
CA GLY A 45 -11.66 5.74 -8.52
C GLY A 45 -11.34 4.42 -7.82
N ARG A 46 -12.29 3.47 -7.85
CA ARG A 46 -12.23 2.19 -7.11
C ARG A 46 -11.09 1.24 -7.48
N ARG A 47 -10.25 1.58 -8.48
CA ARG A 47 -9.02 0.82 -8.79
C ARG A 47 -7.89 1.16 -7.82
N LEU A 48 -7.97 2.31 -7.16
CA LEU A 48 -7.04 2.72 -6.11
C LEU A 48 -7.50 2.11 -4.79
N HIS A 49 -6.69 1.22 -4.22
CA HIS A 49 -6.88 0.71 -2.86
C HIS A 49 -6.59 1.81 -1.83
N TRP A 50 -5.60 2.65 -2.11
CA TRP A 50 -5.27 3.83 -1.32
C TRP A 50 -4.34 4.79 -2.07
N VAL A 51 -4.33 6.05 -1.62
CA VAL A 51 -3.35 7.08 -2.00
C VAL A 51 -2.70 7.61 -0.73
N LEU A 52 -1.37 7.64 -0.70
CA LEU A 52 -0.63 8.23 0.41
C LEU A 52 -0.63 9.76 0.29
N LEU A 53 -1.03 10.43 1.37
CA LEU A 53 -0.86 11.86 1.54
C LEU A 53 0.36 12.12 2.42
N ASP A 54 1.33 12.80 1.84
CA ASP A 54 2.51 13.32 2.52
C ASP A 54 2.70 14.80 2.16
N VAL A 55 2.61 15.66 3.16
CA VAL A 55 2.69 17.12 2.97
C VAL A 55 4.11 17.62 3.15
N ALA A 56 4.81 17.09 4.16
CA ALA A 56 6.18 17.46 4.52
C ALA A 56 6.74 16.41 5.51
N ASP A 57 6.98 15.19 5.01
CA ASP A 57 7.35 14.02 5.81
C ASP A 57 6.34 13.70 6.93
N GLY A 58 5.05 13.91 6.63
CA GLY A 58 3.94 13.84 7.57
C GLY A 58 2.81 14.83 7.26
N PRO A 59 2.02 15.27 8.27
CA PRO A 59 0.88 16.17 8.07
C PRO A 59 1.27 17.63 7.81
N GLY A 60 2.54 17.98 8.00
CA GLY A 60 3.04 19.36 8.00
C GLY A 60 2.89 20.05 9.37
N VAL A 61 3.33 21.32 9.41
CA VAL A 61 3.28 22.17 10.63
C VAL A 61 1.95 22.92 10.79
N ARG A 62 1.20 23.06 9.70
CA ARG A 62 -0.13 23.67 9.61
C ARG A 62 -0.89 23.01 8.45
N PRO A 63 -2.23 23.04 8.43
CA PRO A 63 -3.00 22.50 7.31
C PRO A 63 -2.62 23.16 5.99
N ASP A 64 -2.31 22.36 4.97
CA ASP A 64 -2.10 22.84 3.60
C ASP A 64 -3.43 22.85 2.82
N PRO A 65 -3.91 24.01 2.34
CA PRO A 65 -5.18 24.09 1.60
C PRO A 65 -5.23 23.26 0.31
N ARG A 66 -4.11 23.06 -0.38
CA ARG A 66 -4.04 22.28 -1.62
C ARG A 66 -4.13 20.79 -1.33
N CYS A 67 -3.46 20.32 -0.28
CA CYS A 67 -3.59 18.95 0.19
C CYS A 67 -5.00 18.64 0.71
N LEU A 68 -5.62 19.58 1.44
CA LEU A 68 -7.00 19.47 1.90
C LEU A 68 -7.97 19.32 0.72
N GLU A 69 -7.85 20.19 -0.29
CA GLU A 69 -8.67 20.12 -1.49
C GLU A 69 -8.48 18.79 -2.25
N ALA A 70 -7.23 18.34 -2.40
CA ALA A 70 -6.91 17.08 -3.07
C ALA A 70 -7.47 15.85 -2.32
N ALA A 71 -7.27 15.78 -1.01
CA ALA A 71 -7.79 14.72 -0.16
C ALA A 71 -9.34 14.66 -0.21
N GLY A 72 -10.00 15.82 -0.15
CA GLY A 72 -11.46 15.91 -0.28
C GLY A 72 -11.97 15.39 -1.63
N ARG A 73 -11.29 15.70 -2.73
CA ARG A 73 -11.64 15.20 -4.07
C ARG A 73 -11.50 13.68 -4.18
N LEU A 74 -10.41 13.12 -3.65
CA LEU A 74 -10.19 11.67 -3.64
C LEU A 74 -11.27 10.95 -2.83
N ARG A 75 -11.57 11.45 -1.63
CA ARG A 75 -12.62 10.89 -0.78
C ARG A 75 -13.99 10.95 -1.45
N ASN A 76 -14.34 12.07 -2.10
CA ASN A 76 -15.59 12.20 -2.85
C ASN A 76 -15.65 11.24 -4.05
N ALA A 77 -14.51 10.80 -4.58
CA ALA A 77 -14.41 9.76 -5.61
C ALA A 77 -14.42 8.33 -5.03
N GLY A 78 -14.55 8.18 -3.71
CA GLY A 78 -14.51 6.89 -3.01
C GLY A 78 -13.11 6.28 -2.93
N VAL A 79 -12.06 7.08 -3.12
CA VAL A 79 -10.66 6.66 -2.96
C VAL A 79 -10.23 6.89 -1.53
N ARG A 80 -9.62 5.85 -0.94
CA ARG A 80 -9.07 5.92 0.41
C ARG A 80 -7.80 6.77 0.45
N VAL A 81 -7.73 7.74 1.35
CA VAL A 81 -6.53 8.56 1.58
C VAL A 81 -5.86 8.12 2.88
N LEU A 82 -4.56 7.82 2.85
CA LEU A 82 -3.79 7.45 4.02
C LEU A 82 -2.83 8.58 4.40
N GLY A 83 -2.70 8.89 5.69
CA GLY A 83 -1.65 9.79 6.18
C GLY A 83 -0.32 9.05 6.34
N ARG A 84 0.78 9.62 5.85
CA ARG A 84 2.13 9.09 6.13
C ARG A 84 2.49 9.32 7.59
N LEU A 85 2.90 8.24 8.27
CA LEU A 85 3.47 8.25 9.60
C LEU A 85 4.85 7.59 9.56
N ASP A 86 5.91 8.39 9.52
CA ASP A 86 7.27 7.87 9.63
C ASP A 86 7.51 7.31 11.04
N THR A 87 7.90 6.05 11.15
CA THR A 87 8.20 5.37 12.43
C THR A 87 9.69 5.29 12.75
N ARG A 88 10.55 5.71 11.81
CA ARG A 88 12.02 5.66 11.93
C ARG A 88 12.55 4.30 12.40
N TYR A 89 12.05 3.23 11.80
CA TYR A 89 12.37 1.85 12.15
C TYR A 89 12.13 1.54 13.63
N GLY A 90 11.09 2.13 14.21
CA GLY A 90 10.71 1.96 15.62
C GLY A 90 11.40 2.94 16.59
N ALA A 91 12.32 3.78 16.11
CA ALA A 91 13.01 4.76 16.95
C ALA A 91 12.18 6.02 17.22
N ARG A 92 11.12 6.29 16.44
CA ARG A 92 10.30 7.48 16.64
C ARG A 92 9.44 7.36 17.91
N PRO A 93 9.38 8.40 18.76
CA PRO A 93 8.55 8.37 19.96
C PRO A 93 7.06 8.15 19.66
N PHE A 94 6.44 7.24 20.42
CA PHE A 94 5.01 6.90 20.27
C PHE A 94 4.09 8.12 20.26
N ALA A 95 4.29 9.06 21.20
CA ALA A 95 3.45 10.25 21.32
C ALA A 95 3.52 11.15 20.07
N GLU A 96 4.67 11.24 19.41
CA GLU A 96 4.81 12.00 18.18
C GLU A 96 4.03 11.35 17.03
N VAL A 97 4.13 10.03 16.88
CA VAL A 97 3.38 9.28 15.86
C VAL A 97 1.88 9.47 16.03
N ILE A 98 1.37 9.39 17.26
CA ILE A 98 -0.06 9.59 17.55
C ILE A 98 -0.47 11.05 17.32
N SER A 99 0.37 12.02 17.67
CA SER A 99 0.10 13.43 17.41
C SER A 99 0.01 13.72 15.90
N ASP A 100 0.91 13.16 15.09
CA ASP A 100 0.85 13.28 13.64
C ASP A 100 -0.42 12.64 13.07
N ALA A 101 -0.80 11.47 13.59
CA ALA A 101 -2.01 10.76 13.18
C ALA A 101 -3.28 11.60 13.43
N GLN A 102 -3.37 12.23 14.60
CA GLN A 102 -4.45 13.16 14.93
C GLN A 102 -4.47 14.36 13.98
N ARG A 103 -3.32 14.97 13.68
CA ARG A 103 -3.26 16.10 12.73
C ARG A 103 -3.69 15.70 11.33
N HIS A 104 -3.33 14.51 10.87
CA HIS A 104 -3.81 13.98 9.58
C HIS A 104 -5.34 13.84 9.56
N LEU A 105 -5.94 13.33 10.63
CA LEU A 105 -7.40 13.19 10.75
C LEU A 105 -8.08 14.57 10.81
N ASP A 106 -7.61 15.45 11.68
CA ASP A 106 -8.23 16.75 11.93
C ASP A 106 -8.15 17.67 10.69
N TRP A 107 -7.05 17.62 9.96
CA TRP A 107 -6.79 18.55 8.85
C TRP A 107 -7.21 18.01 7.49
N TYR A 108 -6.98 16.72 7.24
CA TYR A 108 -7.14 16.12 5.91
C TYR A 108 -8.20 15.04 5.87
N GLN A 109 -8.77 14.68 7.03
CA GLN A 109 -9.82 13.65 7.15
C GLN A 109 -9.40 12.33 6.50
N VAL A 110 -8.15 11.91 6.71
CA VAL A 110 -7.63 10.65 6.16
C VAL A 110 -8.45 9.46 6.65
N ASP A 111 -8.50 8.42 5.84
CA ASP A 111 -9.24 7.18 6.10
C ASP A 111 -8.36 6.11 6.78
N GLY A 112 -7.10 6.45 7.08
CA GLY A 112 -6.12 5.51 7.61
C GLY A 112 -4.69 6.05 7.57
N PHE A 113 -3.74 5.15 7.80
CA PHE A 113 -2.33 5.50 7.92
C PHE A 113 -1.42 4.48 7.23
N LEU A 114 -0.34 4.98 6.64
CA LEU A 114 0.81 4.17 6.25
C LEU A 114 1.93 4.43 7.25
N LEU A 115 2.34 3.38 7.96
CA LEU A 115 3.48 3.43 8.88
C LEU A 115 4.74 3.22 8.04
N ASP A 116 5.39 4.32 7.69
CA ASP A 116 6.57 4.30 6.85
C ASP A 116 7.83 4.00 7.67
N ARG A 117 8.85 3.48 6.98
CA ARG A 117 10.10 2.98 7.57
C ARG A 117 9.81 2.06 8.74
N CYS A 118 8.88 1.13 8.56
CA CYS A 118 8.40 0.24 9.61
C CYS A 118 9.52 -0.73 10.02
N PRO A 119 9.75 -0.99 11.33
CA PRO A 119 10.75 -1.98 11.76
C PRO A 119 10.35 -3.37 11.25
N ALA A 120 11.32 -4.19 10.82
CA ALA A 120 11.06 -5.53 10.30
C ALA A 120 11.36 -6.65 11.31
N GLY A 121 12.07 -6.34 12.40
CA GLY A 121 12.58 -7.31 13.36
C GLY A 121 11.53 -7.79 14.39
N ARG A 122 11.76 -8.97 14.95
CA ARG A 122 10.88 -9.55 15.99
C ARG A 122 10.85 -8.71 17.27
N ALA A 123 11.95 -8.05 17.61
CA ALA A 123 12.11 -7.32 18.87
C ALA A 123 11.21 -6.07 18.95
N GLU A 124 10.95 -5.43 17.81
CA GLU A 124 10.18 -4.19 17.71
C GLU A 124 8.66 -4.44 17.59
N LEU A 125 8.24 -5.69 17.32
CA LEU A 125 6.85 -6.06 17.11
C LEU A 125 5.91 -5.64 18.26
N PRO A 126 6.26 -5.78 19.55
CA PRO A 126 5.41 -5.29 20.64
C PRO A 126 5.20 -3.78 20.62
N GLY A 127 6.21 -3.02 20.18
CA GLY A 127 6.14 -1.57 20.01
C GLY A 127 5.19 -1.20 18.88
N LEU A 128 5.34 -1.85 17.72
CA LEU A 128 4.42 -1.66 16.59
C LEU A 128 2.98 -1.99 16.98
N ARG A 129 2.74 -3.14 17.62
CA ARG A 129 1.40 -3.56 18.05
C ARG A 129 0.72 -2.51 18.93
N ARG A 130 1.48 -1.89 19.84
CA ARG A 130 0.98 -0.78 20.68
C ARG A 130 0.58 0.43 19.82
N THR A 131 1.44 0.84 18.89
CA THR A 131 1.17 1.96 17.97
C THR A 131 -0.06 1.71 17.12
N VAL A 132 -0.14 0.57 16.43
CA VAL A 132 -1.29 0.19 15.61
C VAL A 132 -2.56 0.13 16.45
N GLY A 133 -2.50 -0.48 17.64
CA GLY A 133 -3.64 -0.56 18.54
C GLY A 133 -4.19 0.82 18.91
N ALA A 134 -3.31 1.80 19.18
CA ALA A 134 -3.74 3.17 19.41
C ALA A 134 -4.31 3.84 18.16
N LEU A 135 -3.68 3.68 16.99
CA LEU A 135 -4.19 4.24 15.73
C LEU A 135 -5.60 3.75 15.40
N ARG A 136 -5.90 2.47 15.66
CA ARG A 136 -7.25 1.89 15.47
C ARG A 136 -8.33 2.52 16.35
N THR A 137 -7.95 3.27 17.40
CA THR A 137 -8.91 3.99 18.26
C THR A 137 -9.20 5.42 17.80
N LEU A 138 -8.41 5.97 16.86
CA LEU A 138 -8.51 7.37 16.45
C LEU A 138 -9.59 7.65 15.39
N GLY A 139 -10.22 6.62 14.82
CA GLY A 139 -11.23 6.78 13.78
C GLY A 139 -12.11 5.54 13.63
N ASP A 140 -13.08 5.61 12.72
CA ASP A 140 -13.93 4.47 12.38
C ASP A 140 -13.16 3.50 11.48
N ALA A 141 -12.65 2.42 12.07
CA ALA A 141 -11.91 1.36 11.40
C ALA A 141 -10.81 1.85 10.42
N PRO A 142 -9.82 2.67 10.89
CA PRO A 142 -8.83 3.29 10.01
C PRO A 142 -7.98 2.22 9.34
N HIS A 143 -7.76 2.35 8.03
CA HIS A 143 -6.97 1.38 7.27
C HIS A 143 -5.47 1.52 7.58
N ILE A 144 -4.78 0.42 7.87
CA ILE A 144 -3.36 0.45 8.28
C ILE A 144 -2.50 -0.29 7.26
N VAL A 145 -1.56 0.42 6.65
CA VAL A 145 -0.54 -0.15 5.75
C VAL A 145 0.82 -0.10 6.46
N LEU A 146 1.52 -1.23 6.48
CA LEU A 146 2.87 -1.33 7.08
C LEU A 146 3.92 -1.19 5.98
N GLY A 147 4.61 -0.05 5.94
CA GLY A 147 5.66 0.28 4.98
C GLY A 147 7.01 -0.31 5.36
N HIS A 148 7.17 -1.63 5.22
CA HIS A 148 8.46 -2.30 5.45
C HIS A 148 9.39 -2.21 4.23
N GLY A 149 8.86 -2.39 3.02
CA GLY A 149 9.64 -2.43 1.78
C GLY A 149 10.41 -3.74 1.56
N THR A 150 10.33 -4.67 2.50
CA THR A 150 10.95 -6.00 2.49
C THR A 150 10.08 -6.95 3.30
N HIS A 151 10.33 -8.26 3.25
CA HIS A 151 9.61 -9.23 4.06
C HIS A 151 9.99 -9.08 5.55
N PRO A 152 9.04 -8.66 6.43
CA PRO A 152 9.31 -8.57 7.85
C PRO A 152 9.25 -9.95 8.53
N TYR A 153 9.51 -9.97 9.83
CA TYR A 153 9.08 -11.08 10.67
C TYR A 153 7.57 -11.37 10.45
N PRO A 154 7.13 -12.62 10.22
CA PRO A 154 5.76 -12.89 9.77
C PRO A 154 4.64 -12.33 10.67
N GLY A 155 4.86 -12.25 11.98
CA GLY A 155 3.86 -11.75 12.94
C GLY A 155 3.41 -10.29 12.72
N TYR A 156 4.08 -9.52 11.86
CA TYR A 156 3.65 -8.16 11.51
C TYR A 156 2.35 -8.15 10.68
N VAL A 157 2.08 -9.19 9.89
CA VAL A 157 0.90 -9.26 9.00
C VAL A 157 -0.43 -9.24 9.77
N GLU A 158 -0.42 -9.68 11.04
CA GLU A 158 -1.57 -9.68 11.95
C GLU A 158 -1.96 -8.28 12.46
N HIS A 159 -1.15 -7.26 12.17
CA HIS A 159 -1.35 -5.90 12.68
C HIS A 159 -1.64 -4.88 11.57
N GLY A 160 -1.29 -5.19 10.32
CA GLY A 160 -1.65 -4.36 9.16
C GLY A 160 -2.88 -4.91 8.42
N ASP A 161 -3.63 -4.03 7.78
CA ASP A 161 -4.54 -4.45 6.72
C ASP A 161 -3.76 -4.82 5.46
N GLN A 162 -2.64 -4.13 5.23
CA GLN A 162 -1.66 -4.46 4.20
C GLN A 162 -0.22 -4.30 4.68
N VAL A 163 0.70 -5.01 4.03
CA VAL A 163 2.14 -5.01 4.27
C VAL A 163 2.83 -4.75 2.93
N ILE A 164 3.64 -3.70 2.87
CA ILE A 164 4.51 -3.45 1.71
C ILE A 164 5.72 -4.37 1.84
N THR A 165 5.69 -5.49 1.10
CA THR A 165 6.72 -6.54 1.14
C THR A 165 7.84 -6.33 0.14
N PHE A 166 7.67 -5.39 -0.81
CA PHE A 166 8.72 -4.95 -1.71
C PHE A 166 8.60 -3.45 -1.97
N SER A 167 9.70 -2.71 -1.82
CA SER A 167 9.83 -1.33 -2.25
C SER A 167 11.24 -1.08 -2.78
N GLY A 168 11.41 -0.88 -4.08
CA GLY A 168 12.73 -0.69 -4.66
C GLY A 168 12.79 -0.69 -6.19
N PRO A 169 14.00 -0.77 -6.77
CA PRO A 169 14.19 -0.68 -8.21
C PRO A 169 13.79 -1.96 -8.93
N TRP A 170 13.38 -1.81 -10.19
CA TRP A 170 13.12 -2.91 -11.13
C TRP A 170 14.28 -3.91 -11.22
N SER A 171 15.53 -3.42 -11.15
CA SER A 171 16.74 -4.25 -11.20
C SER A 171 16.75 -5.35 -10.13
N ASP A 172 16.21 -5.04 -8.96
CA ASP A 172 16.17 -5.94 -7.81
C ASP A 172 14.87 -6.74 -7.83
N TYR A 173 13.76 -6.09 -8.21
CA TYR A 173 12.44 -6.71 -8.28
C TYR A 173 12.39 -7.89 -9.24
N ARG A 174 13.01 -7.78 -10.42
CA ARG A 174 13.04 -8.87 -11.43
C ARG A 174 13.70 -10.17 -10.95
N TRP A 175 14.50 -10.10 -9.88
CA TRP A 175 15.20 -11.23 -9.28
C TRP A 175 14.72 -11.54 -7.86
N SER A 176 13.67 -10.84 -7.40
CA SER A 176 13.11 -11.05 -6.07
C SER A 176 12.44 -12.41 -5.94
N GLN A 177 12.40 -12.91 -4.70
CA GLN A 177 11.81 -14.20 -4.35
C GLN A 177 10.64 -13.99 -3.39
N VAL A 178 9.64 -14.86 -3.51
CA VAL A 178 8.54 -14.93 -2.53
C VAL A 178 9.06 -15.50 -1.21
N ALA A 179 8.62 -14.94 -0.09
CA ALA A 179 8.83 -15.56 1.22
C ALA A 179 7.74 -16.59 1.50
N GLU A 180 8.10 -17.81 1.90
CA GLU A 180 7.16 -18.94 2.04
C GLU A 180 5.94 -18.63 2.91
N TRP A 181 6.12 -17.84 3.98
CA TRP A 181 5.05 -17.48 4.91
C TRP A 181 3.93 -16.66 4.25
N THR A 182 4.19 -15.95 3.14
CA THR A 182 3.14 -15.15 2.49
C THR A 182 2.08 -16.03 1.84
N ALA A 183 2.40 -17.29 1.51
CA ALA A 183 1.45 -18.25 0.96
C ALA A 183 0.31 -18.63 1.93
N GLU A 184 0.48 -18.36 3.23
CA GLU A 184 -0.54 -18.60 4.26
C GLU A 184 -1.58 -17.46 4.35
N HIS A 185 -1.41 -16.39 3.58
CA HIS A 185 -2.24 -15.19 3.64
C HIS A 185 -2.83 -14.82 2.27
N PRO A 186 -4.00 -14.18 2.24
CA PRO A 186 -4.61 -13.73 1.00
C PRO A 186 -3.77 -12.61 0.36
N PRO A 187 -3.68 -12.56 -0.98
CA PRO A 187 -2.80 -11.64 -1.70
C PRO A 187 -3.14 -10.16 -1.52
N GLU A 188 -4.37 -9.84 -1.11
CA GLU A 188 -4.83 -8.51 -0.75
C GLU A 188 -4.08 -7.90 0.45
N ARG A 189 -3.39 -8.73 1.24
CA ARG A 189 -2.52 -8.31 2.34
C ARG A 189 -1.19 -7.72 1.86
N PHE A 190 -0.80 -7.94 0.61
CA PHE A 190 0.56 -7.63 0.15
C PHE A 190 0.59 -6.53 -0.91
N CYS A 191 1.58 -5.65 -0.76
CA CYS A 191 1.79 -4.53 -1.66
C CYS A 191 3.24 -4.45 -2.16
N HIS A 192 3.41 -4.30 -3.48
CA HIS A 192 4.71 -4.09 -4.11
C HIS A 192 4.80 -2.71 -4.77
N LEU A 193 5.82 -1.94 -4.40
CA LEU A 193 6.14 -0.64 -4.97
C LEU A 193 7.44 -0.77 -5.76
N VAL A 194 7.40 -0.55 -7.07
CA VAL A 194 8.56 -0.78 -7.95
C VAL A 194 8.80 0.44 -8.82
N HIS A 195 10.02 0.97 -8.75
CA HIS A 195 10.43 2.10 -9.57
C HIS A 195 11.44 1.69 -10.65
N GLY A 196 11.62 2.54 -11.65
CA GLY A 196 12.50 2.29 -12.80
C GLY A 196 12.03 1.13 -13.68
N VAL A 197 10.73 0.81 -13.69
CA VAL A 197 10.15 -0.25 -14.52
C VAL A 197 10.00 0.27 -15.95
N PRO A 198 10.76 -0.25 -16.93
CA PRO A 198 10.59 0.17 -18.31
C PRO A 198 9.25 -0.31 -18.85
N ARG A 199 8.62 0.48 -19.73
CA ARG A 199 7.29 0.17 -20.30
C ARG A 199 7.18 -1.24 -20.88
N GLY A 200 8.23 -1.73 -21.54
CA GLY A 200 8.26 -3.07 -22.15
C GLY A 200 8.26 -4.24 -21.15
N HIS A 201 8.49 -3.98 -19.85
CA HIS A 201 8.54 -4.99 -18.79
C HIS A 201 7.29 -5.00 -17.89
N LEU A 202 6.24 -4.25 -18.22
CA LEU A 202 5.03 -4.19 -17.39
C LEU A 202 4.36 -5.56 -17.20
N ASP A 203 4.28 -6.38 -18.25
CA ASP A 203 3.70 -7.74 -18.14
C ASP A 203 4.55 -8.65 -17.25
N GLU A 204 5.87 -8.51 -17.32
CA GLU A 204 6.78 -9.25 -16.48
C GLU A 204 6.63 -8.83 -15.00
N ALA A 205 6.57 -7.52 -14.73
CA ALA A 205 6.37 -6.99 -13.39
C ALA A 205 5.03 -7.43 -12.79
N LEU A 206 3.95 -7.40 -13.57
CA LEU A 206 2.62 -7.88 -13.17
C LEU A 206 2.62 -9.39 -12.91
N ARG A 207 3.31 -10.18 -13.74
CA ARG A 207 3.48 -11.62 -13.52
C ARG A 207 4.24 -11.92 -12.23
N ILE A 208 5.31 -11.18 -11.94
CA ILE A 208 6.07 -11.31 -10.68
C ILE A 208 5.16 -10.99 -9.49
N ALA A 209 4.42 -9.88 -9.52
CA ALA A 209 3.51 -9.51 -8.44
C ALA A 209 2.46 -10.60 -8.16
N ARG A 210 1.82 -11.13 -9.21
CA ARG A 210 0.86 -12.23 -9.09
C ARG A 210 1.49 -13.50 -8.52
N TRP A 211 2.68 -13.87 -9.00
CA TRP A 211 3.38 -15.07 -8.54
C TRP A 211 3.81 -14.98 -7.07
N GLN A 212 4.20 -13.79 -6.62
CA GLN A 212 4.57 -13.54 -5.22
C GLN A 212 3.36 -13.20 -4.32
N GLY A 213 2.13 -13.19 -4.89
CA GLY A 213 0.91 -12.97 -4.14
C GLY A 213 0.65 -11.51 -3.73
N ALA A 214 1.11 -10.51 -4.47
CA ALA A 214 0.79 -9.12 -4.21
C ALA A 214 -0.38 -8.62 -5.07
N ALA A 215 -1.52 -8.34 -4.44
CA ALA A 215 -2.68 -7.77 -5.13
C ALA A 215 -2.70 -6.23 -5.14
N THR A 216 -1.82 -5.56 -4.39
CA THR A 216 -1.68 -4.10 -4.47
C THR A 216 -0.35 -3.74 -5.09
N ILE A 217 -0.33 -2.93 -6.14
CA ILE A 217 0.92 -2.57 -6.82
C ILE A 217 1.04 -1.08 -7.11
N TRP A 218 2.28 -0.63 -7.31
CA TRP A 218 2.58 0.63 -8.00
C TRP A 218 3.86 0.46 -8.79
N PHE A 219 3.76 0.58 -10.12
CA PHE A 219 4.91 0.50 -11.03
C PHE A 219 5.10 1.84 -11.72
N THR A 220 6.32 2.38 -11.64
CA THR A 220 6.68 3.66 -12.26
C THR A 220 7.99 3.55 -13.04
N ASP A 221 8.09 4.32 -14.13
CA ASP A 221 9.33 4.56 -14.86
C ASP A 221 10.23 5.62 -14.20
N GLY A 222 9.71 6.30 -13.16
CA GLY A 222 10.50 7.17 -12.29
C GLY A 222 11.71 6.44 -11.71
N THR A 223 12.86 7.12 -11.64
CA THR A 223 14.10 6.55 -11.08
C THR A 223 14.55 7.40 -9.91
N ASP A 224 15.11 6.76 -8.90
CA ASP A 224 15.61 7.41 -7.70
C ASP A 224 16.97 8.09 -7.92
N ARG A 225 17.61 7.81 -9.07
CA ARG A 225 18.94 8.28 -9.46
C ARG A 225 19.98 8.04 -8.35
N GLY A 226 19.93 6.86 -7.71
CA GLY A 226 20.80 6.52 -6.58
C GLY A 226 20.42 7.28 -5.30
N GLY A 227 19.12 7.41 -5.03
CA GLY A 227 18.57 8.09 -3.86
C GLY A 227 18.60 9.63 -3.88
N LEU A 228 18.87 10.25 -5.04
CA LEU A 228 18.93 11.71 -5.18
C LEU A 228 17.56 12.35 -5.46
N VAL A 229 16.61 11.56 -5.94
CA VAL A 229 15.26 12.00 -6.31
C VAL A 229 14.27 10.99 -5.76
N ASP A 230 13.09 11.46 -5.34
CA ASP A 230 11.99 10.57 -5.01
C ASP A 230 11.40 9.98 -6.32
N PRO A 231 11.52 8.66 -6.57
CA PRO A 231 11.02 8.05 -7.80
C PRO A 231 9.48 8.05 -7.88
N TRP A 232 8.78 8.31 -6.78
CA TRP A 232 7.32 8.22 -6.71
C TRP A 232 6.62 9.52 -7.09
N GLU A 233 7.31 10.66 -7.04
CA GLU A 233 6.70 11.98 -7.23
C GLU A 233 5.96 12.16 -8.58
N ALA A 234 6.43 11.50 -9.63
CA ALA A 234 5.80 11.55 -10.95
C ALA A 234 4.84 10.37 -11.16
N MET A 235 3.67 10.66 -11.73
CA MET A 235 2.78 9.63 -12.22
C MET A 235 3.44 8.84 -13.36
N PRO A 236 3.31 7.51 -13.42
CA PRO A 236 3.96 6.70 -14.44
C PRO A 236 3.60 7.17 -15.86
N GLY A 237 4.59 7.25 -16.75
CA GLY A 237 4.36 7.68 -18.14
C GLY A 237 3.42 6.75 -18.94
N TYR A 238 3.15 5.56 -18.42
CA TYR A 238 2.25 4.55 -18.96
C TYR A 238 1.00 4.32 -18.07
N TRP A 239 0.60 5.31 -17.28
CA TRP A 239 -0.50 5.18 -16.32
C TRP A 239 -1.79 4.60 -16.93
N ASP A 240 -2.26 5.13 -18.06
CA ASP A 240 -3.48 4.64 -18.72
C ASP A 240 -3.40 3.16 -19.12
N GLU A 241 -2.22 2.72 -19.58
CA GLU A 241 -1.97 1.34 -19.95
C GLU A 241 -1.94 0.42 -18.72
N LEU A 242 -1.31 0.87 -17.63
CA LEU A 242 -1.27 0.14 -16.36
C LEU A 242 -2.69 0.00 -15.77
N VAL A 243 -3.46 1.08 -15.77
CA VAL A 243 -4.87 1.08 -15.36
C VAL A 243 -5.68 0.11 -16.21
N SER A 244 -5.54 0.16 -17.54
CA SER A 244 -6.25 -0.72 -18.47
C SER A 244 -6.01 -2.22 -18.17
N ARG A 245 -4.73 -2.62 -18.01
CA ARG A 245 -4.32 -4.01 -17.76
C ARG A 245 -4.88 -4.61 -16.47
N ILE A 246 -5.09 -3.78 -15.43
CA ILE A 246 -5.68 -4.20 -14.16
C ILE A 246 -7.22 -4.19 -14.18
N GLY A 247 -7.83 -3.43 -15.09
CA GLY A 247 -9.29 -3.38 -15.25
C GLY A 247 -9.89 -4.55 -16.02
N THR A 248 -9.11 -5.17 -16.89
CA THR A 248 -9.46 -6.40 -17.59
C THR A 248 -9.10 -7.57 -16.69
N GLY A 249 -9.98 -7.94 -15.77
CA GLY A 249 -9.97 -9.30 -15.23
C GLY A 249 -10.12 -10.22 -16.43
N VAL A 250 -9.00 -10.77 -16.91
CA VAL A 250 -9.02 -11.73 -18.01
C VAL A 250 -9.57 -13.00 -17.40
N SER A 251 -10.87 -13.20 -17.61
CA SER A 251 -11.47 -14.53 -17.65
C SER A 251 -10.73 -15.32 -18.74
N GLU A 252 -9.81 -16.17 -18.33
CA GLU A 252 -9.40 -17.36 -19.10
C GLU A 252 -9.65 -18.60 -18.26
#